data_AF-A0A3E2HEZ5-F1
#
_entry.id   AF-A0A3E2HEZ5-F1
#
_cell.length_a   1.000
_cell.length_b   1.000
_cell.length_c   1.000
_cell.angle_alpha   90.00
_cell.angle_beta   90.00
_cell.angle_gamma   90.00
#
_symmetry.space_group_name_H-M   'P 1'
#
loop_
_entity.id
_entity.type
_entity.pdbx_description
1 polymer ?
#
loop_
_entity_poly.entity_id
_entity_poly.type
_entity_poly.pdbx_seq_one_letter_code
_entity_poly.pdbx_strand_id
1 'polypeptide(L)'
;MAFSKTLYAVTALASIHYVGARSLEARAGWSSLGCYTDSVNARSLSYAAGVPGGPTAMTVELCESTCLAAGYSYAGVEYADECYCGNALQNGGAPAPDGNAGCNMACDGNSGETCGGANRLNLYQYSSSTPSGGNPLPGWTFQGCYTDNVNGRTLGTAEGVTGGMTNEKCQTACANAGFSIAGTEYAGECWCGNTYANSGGPAPDGSAGCSMACSGDSGETCGGSNRLDVYTHGGGGSSPTTTTTSSGSQPTSTYALVNNWNSGNFFNEWSFFTDADPTHGYVQYVGEAAAQAAGLINTNNNQIYMGVDHTTTNPASGRQSVRLVTNAAFTHGLFIADIQHMPNACGAWPAWWMTGPNWPNNGEIDIIEGVNAGTTDSITLHTSAGCTINTSGSASGTSLSSPDCNNNNAYNGCGVSTSNTLNYGPGFNNNGGGVYAMRWTSSAIAIWFFPRNSIPGDITSNTPNPSGWAPQPSLSTVVPDAPSIPTSPRCRSFSIRPSVATGPANRLSGVQAAVHRGHPTARPLLLRTRAPSVKPTGPSITSRCSSK
;
A
#
# COMPACT_ATOMS: atom_id res chain seq x y z
N MET A 1 -4.86 -13.28 -14.81
CA MET A 1 -5.98 -12.99 -13.89
C MET A 1 -6.71 -11.77 -14.39
N ALA A 2 -8.04 -11.71 -14.25
CA ALA A 2 -8.85 -10.53 -14.53
C ALA A 2 -9.48 -10.05 -13.21
N PHE A 3 -9.14 -8.85 -12.75
CA PHE A 3 -9.71 -8.25 -11.54
C PHE A 3 -11.00 -7.49 -11.88
N SER A 4 -12.06 -7.69 -11.10
CA SER A 4 -13.41 -7.23 -11.46
C SER A 4 -13.60 -5.72 -11.25
N LYS A 5 -12.84 -5.12 -10.32
CA LYS A 5 -12.80 -3.67 -10.05
C LYS A 5 -11.60 -3.21 -9.22
N THR A 6 -11.26 -3.93 -8.14
CA THR A 6 -10.28 -3.44 -7.16
C THR A 6 -9.49 -4.55 -6.43
N LEU A 7 -8.25 -4.22 -6.07
CA LEU A 7 -7.43 -4.88 -5.06
C LEU A 7 -7.10 -3.86 -3.95
N TYR A 8 -7.43 -4.20 -2.71
CA TYR A 8 -7.27 -3.32 -1.54
C TYR A 8 -6.19 -3.85 -0.59
N ALA A 9 -5.43 -2.93 0.02
CA ALA A 9 -4.67 -3.19 1.24
C ALA A 9 -5.13 -2.21 2.34
N VAL A 10 -5.50 -2.76 3.49
CA VAL A 10 -6.24 -2.07 4.56
C VAL A 10 -5.57 -2.42 5.89
N THR A 11 -4.95 -1.49 6.61
CA THR A 11 -4.22 -1.83 7.86
C THR A 11 -5.13 -1.72 9.08
N ALA A 12 -4.90 -2.56 10.09
CA ALA A 12 -5.55 -2.42 11.39
C ALA A 12 -5.10 -1.10 12.05
N LEU A 13 -5.97 -0.49 12.85
CA LEU A 13 -5.69 0.76 13.57
C LEU A 13 -4.64 0.57 14.68
N ALA A 14 -3.37 0.54 14.28
CA ALA A 14 -2.20 0.66 15.15
C ALA A 14 -1.07 1.38 14.38
N SER A 15 -0.85 2.64 14.76
CA SER A 15 0.10 3.65 14.24
C SER A 15 1.33 3.15 13.47
N ILE A 16 1.47 3.54 12.19
CA ILE A 16 2.72 3.39 11.41
C ILE A 16 2.98 4.65 10.54
N HIS A 17 4.20 5.19 10.63
CA HIS A 17 4.81 6.06 9.61
C HIS A 17 5.55 5.19 8.58
N TYR A 18 5.48 5.45 7.27
CA TYR A 18 6.57 5.15 6.30
C TYR A 18 6.40 5.88 4.94
N VAL A 19 7.41 5.74 4.07
CA VAL A 19 7.80 6.51 2.87
C VAL A 19 8.20 5.52 1.76
N GLY A 20 8.13 5.72 0.43
CA GLY A 20 7.80 6.83 -0.51
C GLY A 20 8.29 6.39 -1.93
N ALA A 21 8.39 7.16 -3.02
CA ALA A 21 7.88 8.47 -3.49
C ALA A 21 8.46 8.67 -4.94
N ARG A 22 7.92 9.41 -5.93
CA ARG A 22 6.56 9.88 -6.30
C ARG A 22 6.61 10.57 -7.70
N SER A 23 5.44 10.85 -8.31
CA SER A 23 5.04 12.10 -9.03
C SER A 23 4.16 11.81 -10.27
N LEU A 24 3.13 12.61 -10.62
CA LEU A 24 2.69 13.90 -10.11
C LEU A 24 1.26 13.86 -9.53
N GLU A 25 1.13 14.16 -8.24
CA GLU A 25 0.03 14.94 -7.65
C GLU A 25 0.51 15.42 -6.27
N ALA A 26 -0.02 16.54 -5.78
CA ALA A 26 0.64 17.44 -4.82
C ALA A 26 1.27 16.76 -3.58
N ARG A 27 2.38 17.35 -3.11
CA ARG A 27 3.06 16.98 -1.85
C ARG A 27 2.07 17.16 -0.69
N ALA A 28 1.57 16.06 -0.13
CA ALA A 28 0.63 16.12 0.98
C ALA A 28 1.31 16.75 2.22
N GLY A 29 0.82 17.93 2.62
CA GLY A 29 1.28 18.68 3.79
C GLY A 29 2.54 19.55 3.60
N TRP A 30 3.46 19.21 2.70
CA TRP A 30 4.68 19.99 2.49
C TRP A 30 4.52 21.12 1.47
N SER A 31 4.71 22.37 1.93
CA SER A 31 4.75 23.59 1.09
C SER A 31 6.18 24.08 0.92
N SER A 32 6.57 24.45 -0.30
CA SER A 32 7.86 25.13 -0.54
C SER A 32 7.78 26.59 -0.08
N LEU A 33 8.77 27.02 0.70
CA LEU A 33 8.96 28.42 1.10
C LEU A 33 10.02 29.12 0.24
N GLY A 34 10.78 28.36 -0.57
CA GLY A 34 11.82 28.88 -1.46
C GLY A 34 13.19 28.99 -0.80
N CYS A 35 14.04 29.87 -1.33
CA CYS A 35 15.43 29.98 -0.88
C CYS A 35 15.58 30.82 0.40
N TYR A 36 16.31 30.28 1.38
CA TYR A 36 16.59 30.90 2.67
C TYR A 36 18.11 31.00 2.92
N THR A 37 18.53 32.00 3.68
CA THR A 37 19.93 32.15 4.13
C THR A 37 20.30 31.03 5.11
N ASP A 38 21.50 30.46 4.99
CA ASP A 38 22.09 29.59 6.02
C ASP A 38 23.54 29.98 6.36
N SER A 39 24.18 29.26 7.28
CA SER A 39 25.57 29.47 7.69
C SER A 39 26.14 28.21 8.34
N VAL A 40 27.25 27.70 7.80
CA VAL A 40 27.98 26.54 8.36
C VAL A 40 28.40 26.71 9.83
N ASN A 41 28.51 27.95 10.32
CA ASN A 41 28.86 28.27 11.70
C ASN A 41 27.65 28.50 12.62
N ALA A 42 26.44 28.64 12.05
CA ALA A 42 25.21 28.98 12.76
C ALA A 42 23.98 28.56 11.93
N ARG A 43 23.76 27.24 11.82
CA ARG A 43 22.70 26.64 10.99
C ARG A 43 21.30 27.16 11.36
N SER A 44 20.47 27.39 10.36
CA SER A 44 19.09 27.91 10.49
C SER A 44 18.10 26.83 10.92
N LEU A 45 18.40 25.57 10.59
CA LEU A 45 17.71 24.38 11.05
C LEU A 45 18.66 23.56 11.93
N SER A 46 18.17 23.14 13.10
CA SER A 46 19.02 22.67 14.21
C SER A 46 19.50 21.23 14.10
N TYR A 47 18.96 20.43 13.18
CA TYR A 47 19.25 18.99 13.06
C TYR A 47 19.73 18.65 11.66
N ALA A 48 20.99 18.22 11.52
CA ALA A 48 21.49 17.63 10.27
C ALA A 48 21.01 16.18 10.17
N ALA A 49 20.29 15.85 9.09
CA ALA A 49 19.65 14.56 8.90
C ALA A 49 20.38 13.71 7.85
N GLY A 50 20.77 12.50 8.23
CA GLY A 50 21.26 11.49 7.29
C GLY A 50 20.09 10.85 6.55
N VAL A 51 20.02 11.02 5.23
CA VAL A 51 18.96 10.44 4.40
C VAL A 51 19.21 8.97 4.03
N PRO A 52 18.15 8.15 3.84
CA PRO A 52 18.28 6.78 3.35
C PRO A 52 19.03 6.70 2.00
N GLY A 53 20.08 5.88 1.91
CA GLY A 53 20.93 5.79 0.72
C GLY A 53 22.16 6.71 0.73
N GLY A 54 22.26 7.64 1.69
CA GLY A 54 23.41 8.53 1.86
C GLY A 54 23.34 9.79 0.98
N PRO A 55 24.38 10.66 1.04
CA PRO A 55 24.33 11.99 0.42
C PRO A 55 24.08 11.94 -1.09
N THR A 56 24.72 11.00 -1.80
CA THR A 56 24.54 10.82 -3.26
C THR A 56 23.14 10.35 -3.68
N ALA A 57 22.25 10.05 -2.73
CA ALA A 57 20.85 9.69 -2.97
C ALA A 57 19.89 10.86 -2.63
N MET A 58 20.40 12.04 -2.29
CA MET A 58 19.59 13.17 -1.84
C MET A 58 18.56 13.60 -2.88
N THR A 59 17.30 13.67 -2.47
CA THR A 59 16.21 14.39 -3.16
C THR A 59 15.47 15.23 -2.14
N VAL A 60 14.68 16.19 -2.60
CA VAL A 60 13.87 17.04 -1.74
C VAL A 60 12.85 16.22 -0.95
N GLU A 61 12.13 15.30 -1.60
CA GLU A 61 11.14 14.42 -0.96
C GLU A 61 11.79 13.53 0.09
N LEU A 62 13.01 13.06 -0.18
CA LEU A 62 13.77 12.24 0.74
C LEU A 62 14.16 13.03 1.99
N CYS A 63 14.51 14.31 1.85
CA CYS A 63 14.75 15.20 2.99
C CYS A 63 13.47 15.53 3.76
N GLU A 64 12.41 16.01 3.08
CA GLU A 64 11.09 16.29 3.66
C GLU A 64 10.58 15.11 4.51
N SER A 65 10.61 13.90 3.93
CA SER A 65 10.11 12.70 4.58
C SER A 65 11.01 12.19 5.71
N THR A 66 12.34 12.37 5.61
CA THR A 66 13.28 12.10 6.72
C THR A 66 13.04 13.06 7.88
N CYS A 67 12.81 14.35 7.61
CA CYS A 67 12.45 15.33 8.63
C CYS A 67 11.10 15.04 9.29
N LEU A 68 10.07 14.67 8.50
CA LEU A 68 8.77 14.28 9.03
C LEU A 68 8.87 13.06 9.95
N ALA A 69 9.58 12.01 9.53
CA ALA A 69 9.80 10.80 10.32
C ALA A 69 10.61 11.05 11.60
N ALA A 70 11.45 12.09 11.63
CA ALA A 70 12.17 12.57 12.80
C ALA A 70 11.37 13.56 13.67
N GLY A 71 10.12 13.88 13.32
CA GLY A 71 9.24 14.76 14.11
C GLY A 71 9.45 16.26 13.88
N TYR A 72 9.95 16.65 12.71
CA TYR A 72 10.22 18.03 12.34
C TYR A 72 9.26 18.56 11.27
N SER A 73 8.81 19.80 11.44
CA SER A 73 7.89 20.52 10.55
C SER A 73 8.58 21.41 9.51
N TYR A 74 9.90 21.57 9.57
CA TYR A 74 10.72 22.15 8.51
C TYR A 74 11.73 21.14 8.00
N ALA A 75 11.92 21.17 6.68
CA ALA A 75 12.96 20.45 5.96
C ALA A 75 13.64 21.44 5.01
N GLY A 76 14.97 21.43 4.98
CA GLY A 76 15.76 22.27 4.10
C GLY A 76 16.90 21.47 3.51
N VAL A 77 17.04 21.51 2.20
CA VAL A 77 18.14 20.88 1.46
C VAL A 77 19.20 21.91 1.10
N GLU A 78 20.47 21.54 1.24
CA GLU A 78 21.63 22.38 0.96
C GLU A 78 22.69 21.61 0.16
N TYR A 79 23.51 22.34 -0.60
CA TYR A 79 24.75 21.86 -1.19
C TYR A 79 24.66 20.58 -2.04
N ALA A 80 23.52 20.34 -2.72
CA ALA A 80 23.18 19.13 -3.48
C ALA A 80 22.92 17.85 -2.66
N ASP A 81 23.65 17.64 -1.56
CA ASP A 81 23.71 16.35 -0.85
C ASP A 81 23.42 16.43 0.67
N GLU A 82 23.12 17.61 1.22
CA GLU A 82 22.83 17.83 2.64
C GLU A 82 21.33 18.04 2.93
N CYS A 83 20.84 17.50 4.05
CA CYS A 83 19.48 17.68 4.54
C CYS A 83 19.48 18.16 6.00
N TYR A 84 18.66 19.17 6.28
CA TYR A 84 18.49 19.76 7.61
C TYR A 84 17.01 19.83 8.00
N CYS A 85 16.73 19.63 9.29
CA CYS A 85 15.39 19.62 9.84
C CYS A 85 15.28 20.54 11.07
N GLY A 86 14.07 21.02 11.33
CA GLY A 86 13.77 21.80 12.53
C GLY A 86 12.27 22.01 12.75
N ASN A 87 11.92 22.63 13.88
CA ASN A 87 10.55 23.06 14.17
C ASN A 87 10.41 24.60 14.24
N ALA A 88 11.52 25.32 14.04
CA ALA A 88 11.58 26.77 13.91
C ALA A 88 12.89 27.14 13.19
N LEU A 89 12.90 28.28 12.51
CA LEU A 89 14.13 28.89 11.99
C LEU A 89 14.91 29.55 13.14
N GLN A 90 16.22 29.37 13.14
CA GLN A 90 17.14 29.87 14.16
C GLN A 90 18.24 30.73 13.51
N ASN A 91 19.07 31.36 14.35
CA ASN A 91 20.31 32.05 13.93
C ASN A 91 20.16 33.13 12.83
N GLY A 92 18.96 33.69 12.66
CA GLY A 92 18.67 34.70 11.65
C GLY A 92 18.27 34.14 10.28
N GLY A 93 17.99 32.83 10.17
CA GLY A 93 17.47 32.21 8.95
C GLY A 93 16.20 32.91 8.45
N ALA A 94 16.29 33.49 7.26
CA ALA A 94 15.25 34.31 6.63
C ALA A 94 15.25 34.09 5.10
N PRO A 95 14.19 34.50 4.38
CA PRO A 95 14.18 34.45 2.92
C PRO A 95 15.41 35.13 2.34
N ALA A 96 16.05 34.48 1.37
CA ALA A 96 17.33 34.92 0.84
C ALA A 96 17.19 36.28 0.12
N PRO A 97 18.03 37.30 0.43
CA PRO A 97 17.91 38.64 -0.17
C PRO A 97 18.11 38.68 -1.70
N ASP A 98 18.76 37.65 -2.25
CA ASP A 98 18.99 37.39 -3.67
C ASP A 98 17.87 36.52 -4.30
N GLY A 99 16.79 36.26 -3.56
CA GLY A 99 15.71 35.36 -3.97
C GLY A 99 16.23 33.95 -4.23
N ASN A 100 15.75 33.31 -5.28
CA ASN A 100 16.16 31.94 -5.60
C ASN A 100 17.55 31.82 -6.25
N ALA A 101 18.27 32.92 -6.54
CA ALA A 101 19.54 32.88 -7.26
C ALA A 101 20.64 32.08 -6.53
N GLY A 102 20.60 32.05 -5.21
CA GLY A 102 21.51 31.28 -4.36
C GLY A 102 21.16 29.79 -4.20
N CYS A 103 19.93 29.39 -4.52
CA CYS A 103 19.49 27.99 -4.50
C CYS A 103 19.52 27.45 -5.92
N ASN A 104 20.70 27.04 -6.37
CA ASN A 104 21.01 26.73 -7.77
C ASN A 104 21.74 25.39 -7.98
N MET A 105 21.97 24.63 -6.91
CA MET A 105 22.54 23.28 -6.99
C MET A 105 21.42 22.27 -7.23
N ALA A 106 21.63 21.37 -8.18
CA ALA A 106 20.72 20.25 -8.42
C ALA A 106 20.89 19.19 -7.32
N CYS A 107 19.86 18.41 -6.99
CA CYS A 107 19.99 17.33 -6.02
C CYS A 107 20.81 16.16 -6.58
N ASP A 108 21.71 15.58 -5.79
CA ASP A 108 22.59 14.49 -6.22
C ASP A 108 21.82 13.23 -6.66
N GLY A 109 20.73 12.90 -5.93
CA GLY A 109 19.82 11.80 -6.25
C GLY A 109 18.76 12.14 -7.31
N ASN A 110 18.51 13.42 -7.60
CA ASN A 110 17.64 13.84 -8.69
C ASN A 110 18.05 15.21 -9.29
N SER A 111 18.69 15.18 -10.46
CA SER A 111 19.12 16.39 -11.16
C SER A 111 18.00 17.29 -11.68
N GLY A 112 16.74 16.84 -11.61
CA GLY A 112 15.54 17.65 -11.90
C GLY A 112 15.05 18.52 -10.73
N GLU A 113 15.62 18.37 -9.54
CA GLU A 113 15.25 19.08 -8.32
C GLU A 113 16.35 20.05 -7.84
N THR A 114 15.98 21.02 -7.01
CA THR A 114 16.90 22.04 -6.46
C THR A 114 17.23 21.76 -5.00
N CYS A 115 18.47 21.41 -4.70
CA CYS A 115 18.97 21.15 -3.35
C CYS A 115 19.85 22.29 -2.83
N GLY A 116 19.26 23.50 -2.78
CA GLY A 116 19.87 24.68 -2.19
C GLY A 116 21.14 25.16 -2.90
N GLY A 117 22.11 25.63 -2.12
CA GLY A 117 23.42 26.08 -2.58
C GLY A 117 24.32 26.42 -1.39
N ALA A 118 25.51 26.98 -1.63
CA ALA A 118 26.44 27.29 -0.54
C ALA A 118 25.90 28.38 0.41
N ASN A 119 25.65 28.04 1.68
CA ASN A 119 25.01 28.91 2.69
C ASN A 119 23.57 29.32 2.27
N ARG A 120 22.83 28.39 1.64
CA ARG A 120 21.50 28.60 1.04
C ARG A 120 20.65 27.33 1.13
N LEU A 121 19.70 27.30 2.05
CA LEU A 121 18.70 26.24 2.15
C LEU A 121 17.57 26.49 1.15
N ASN A 122 17.22 25.50 0.34
CA ASN A 122 15.89 25.47 -0.30
C ASN A 122 14.92 24.85 0.71
N LEU A 123 14.00 25.67 1.24
CA LEU A 123 13.24 25.40 2.45
C LEU A 123 11.79 24.96 2.15
N TYR A 124 11.34 23.99 2.93
CA TYR A 124 10.01 23.41 2.90
C TYR A 124 9.43 23.36 4.31
N GLN A 125 8.12 23.58 4.42
CA GLN A 125 7.39 23.50 5.68
C GLN A 125 6.24 22.50 5.56
N TYR A 126 6.20 21.55 6.49
CA TYR A 126 5.06 20.70 6.72
C TYR A 126 4.01 21.50 7.48
N SER A 127 2.95 21.89 6.77
CA SER A 127 1.69 22.13 7.43
C SER A 127 1.01 20.79 7.60
N SER A 128 0.57 20.47 8.82
CA SER A 128 -0.43 19.42 9.03
C SER A 128 -1.80 19.92 8.56
N SER A 129 -1.88 20.41 7.32
CA SER A 129 -3.11 20.70 6.61
C SER A 129 -3.67 19.39 6.05
N THR A 130 -4.16 18.55 6.96
CA THR A 130 -5.48 17.97 6.72
C THR A 130 -6.41 19.14 6.36
N PRO A 131 -7.40 18.95 5.47
CA PRO A 131 -8.56 19.82 5.50
C PRO A 131 -9.05 19.82 6.96
N SER A 132 -8.96 20.95 7.65
CA SER A 132 -9.48 21.09 9.01
C SER A 132 -10.99 21.18 8.85
N GLY A 133 -11.69 20.12 9.27
CA GLY A 133 -13.03 19.75 8.77
C GLY A 133 -13.04 18.53 7.82
N GLY A 134 -11.93 17.80 7.71
CA GLY A 134 -11.70 16.74 6.74
C GLY A 134 -12.35 15.38 7.01
N ASN A 135 -13.62 15.35 7.42
CA ASN A 135 -14.40 14.12 7.50
C ASN A 135 -15.79 14.28 6.84
N PRO A 136 -15.86 14.66 5.54
CA PRO A 136 -17.11 14.65 4.81
C PRO A 136 -17.63 13.20 4.71
N LEU A 137 -18.86 12.99 5.18
CA LEU A 137 -19.54 11.71 5.03
C LEU A 137 -19.74 11.36 3.54
N PRO A 138 -19.92 10.08 3.17
CA PRO A 138 -20.25 9.70 1.80
C PRO A 138 -21.47 10.47 1.27
N GLY A 139 -21.32 11.15 0.13
CA GLY A 139 -22.32 12.03 -0.46
C GLY A 139 -22.25 13.51 -0.02
N TRP A 140 -21.49 13.80 1.04
CA TRP A 140 -21.14 15.16 1.47
C TRP A 140 -19.78 15.59 0.92
N THR A 141 -19.58 16.90 0.81
CA THR A 141 -18.32 17.51 0.38
C THR A 141 -18.01 18.71 1.28
N PHE A 142 -16.82 18.73 1.89
CA PHE A 142 -16.33 19.88 2.66
C PHE A 142 -16.09 21.07 1.73
N GLN A 143 -16.66 22.22 2.06
CA GLN A 143 -16.59 23.46 1.29
C GLN A 143 -15.54 24.44 1.84
N GLY A 144 -15.00 24.17 3.03
CA GLY A 144 -14.06 25.06 3.72
C GLY A 144 -14.70 25.89 4.83
N CYS A 145 -13.94 26.86 5.33
CA CYS A 145 -14.35 27.80 6.36
C CYS A 145 -15.23 28.91 5.77
N TYR A 146 -16.36 29.21 6.41
CA TYR A 146 -17.35 30.22 6.00
C TYR A 146 -17.53 31.26 7.12
N THR A 147 -17.89 32.48 6.75
CA THR A 147 -18.29 33.52 7.71
C THR A 147 -19.66 33.18 8.33
N ASP A 148 -19.81 33.40 9.63
CA ASP A 148 -21.11 33.40 10.31
C ASP A 148 -21.31 34.71 11.12
N ASN A 149 -22.47 34.88 11.75
CA ASN A 149 -22.79 35.97 12.66
C ASN A 149 -23.89 35.52 13.63
N VAL A 150 -23.62 35.55 14.94
CA VAL A 150 -24.59 35.16 16.00
C VAL A 150 -25.93 35.91 15.94
N ASN A 151 -25.97 37.12 15.36
CA ASN A 151 -27.19 37.93 15.20
C ASN A 151 -27.87 37.77 13.83
N GLY A 152 -27.30 36.97 12.93
CA GLY A 152 -27.72 36.80 11.54
C GLY A 152 -27.03 35.61 10.90
N ARG A 153 -27.33 34.41 11.39
CA ARG A 153 -26.66 33.14 11.05
C ARG A 153 -26.67 32.87 9.54
N THR A 154 -25.58 32.28 9.05
CA THR A 154 -25.40 31.80 7.67
C THR A 154 -26.20 30.52 7.41
N LEU A 155 -26.32 29.66 8.41
CA LEU A 155 -27.19 28.47 8.42
C LEU A 155 -28.24 28.62 9.53
N GLY A 156 -29.53 28.52 9.17
CA GLY A 156 -30.63 29.01 10.02
C GLY A 156 -31.13 28.06 11.10
N THR A 157 -30.80 26.77 11.04
CA THR A 157 -31.35 25.75 11.94
C THR A 157 -30.26 25.17 12.82
N ALA A 158 -30.37 25.30 14.15
CA ALA A 158 -29.45 24.61 15.07
C ALA A 158 -29.93 23.18 15.33
N GLU A 159 -29.03 22.20 15.23
CA GLU A 159 -29.32 20.80 15.54
C GLU A 159 -28.56 20.30 16.77
N GLY A 160 -29.24 19.52 17.62
CA GLY A 160 -28.70 19.05 18.89
C GLY A 160 -27.87 17.77 18.75
N VAL A 161 -26.56 17.86 18.91
CA VAL A 161 -25.64 16.71 18.92
C VAL A 161 -25.26 16.32 20.35
N THR A 162 -25.28 15.02 20.65
CA THR A 162 -24.96 14.49 21.98
C THR A 162 -23.58 13.81 22.04
N GLY A 163 -22.98 13.82 23.23
CA GLY A 163 -21.69 13.16 23.49
C GLY A 163 -20.50 13.80 22.77
N GLY A 164 -20.43 15.13 22.72
CA GLY A 164 -19.38 15.91 22.05
C GLY A 164 -19.64 16.06 20.54
N MET A 165 -19.33 17.24 19.98
CA MET A 165 -19.50 17.52 18.55
C MET A 165 -18.39 16.89 17.72
N THR A 166 -18.72 16.36 16.54
CA THR A 166 -17.77 16.05 15.45
C THR A 166 -18.44 16.42 14.12
N ASN A 167 -17.69 16.51 13.04
CA ASN A 167 -18.24 16.98 11.76
C ASN A 167 -19.25 15.99 11.16
N GLU A 168 -19.01 14.69 11.29
CA GLU A 168 -19.86 13.59 10.82
C GLU A 168 -21.18 13.59 11.60
N LYS A 169 -21.13 13.84 12.92
CA LYS A 169 -22.35 13.94 13.74
C LYS A 169 -23.22 15.12 13.28
N CYS A 170 -22.61 16.26 12.95
CA CYS A 170 -23.36 17.41 12.45
C CYS A 170 -23.96 17.13 11.06
N GLN A 171 -23.16 16.61 10.12
CA GLN A 171 -23.64 16.19 8.79
C GLN A 171 -24.77 15.15 8.89
N THR A 172 -24.66 14.19 9.81
CA THR A 172 -25.71 13.18 10.08
C THR A 172 -26.98 13.82 10.64
N ALA A 173 -26.86 14.76 11.58
CA ALA A 173 -28.00 15.47 12.15
C ALA A 173 -28.73 16.29 11.08
N CYS A 174 -28.00 17.09 10.30
CA CYS A 174 -28.55 17.85 9.18
C CYS A 174 -29.20 16.94 8.12
N ALA A 175 -28.56 15.83 7.74
CA ALA A 175 -29.14 14.86 6.80
C ALA A 175 -30.47 14.29 7.30
N ASN A 176 -30.53 13.87 8.57
CA ASN A 176 -31.73 13.30 9.19
C ASN A 176 -32.86 14.32 9.33
N ALA A 177 -32.52 15.60 9.53
CA ALA A 177 -33.46 16.72 9.54
C ALA A 177 -33.86 17.21 8.12
N GLY A 178 -33.29 16.61 7.06
CA GLY A 178 -33.64 16.91 5.66
C GLY A 178 -32.93 18.13 5.06
N PHE A 179 -31.79 18.53 5.62
CA PHE A 179 -30.95 19.63 5.13
C PHE A 179 -29.79 19.14 4.27
N SER A 180 -29.52 19.85 3.18
CA SER A 180 -28.42 19.58 2.24
C SER A 180 -27.13 20.34 2.57
N ILE A 181 -27.13 21.20 3.58
CA ILE A 181 -25.98 21.95 4.07
C ILE A 181 -25.86 21.75 5.59
N ALA A 182 -24.64 21.48 6.05
CA ALA A 182 -24.26 21.36 7.44
C ALA A 182 -23.08 22.28 7.73
N GLY A 183 -22.95 22.77 8.94
CA GLY A 183 -21.80 23.55 9.38
C GLY A 183 -21.58 23.48 10.88
N THR A 184 -20.34 23.30 11.30
CA THR A 184 -19.95 23.23 12.71
C THR A 184 -19.32 24.55 13.16
N GLU A 185 -19.68 25.02 14.36
CA GLU A 185 -19.17 26.28 14.92
C GLU A 185 -18.74 26.12 16.39
N TYR A 186 -17.79 26.95 16.82
CA TYR A 186 -17.40 27.16 18.21
C TYR A 186 -17.10 25.86 18.99
N ALA A 187 -16.45 24.89 18.34
CA ALA A 187 -16.14 23.54 18.85
C ALA A 187 -17.36 22.64 19.18
N GLY A 188 -18.58 23.17 19.27
CA GLY A 188 -19.70 22.48 19.94
C GLY A 188 -21.07 22.67 19.31
N GLU A 189 -21.21 23.54 18.32
CA GLU A 189 -22.49 23.86 17.68
C GLU A 189 -22.60 23.19 16.30
N CYS A 190 -23.81 22.78 15.94
CA CYS A 190 -24.14 22.27 14.60
C CYS A 190 -25.30 23.10 14.03
N TRP A 191 -25.09 23.61 12.83
CA TRP A 191 -26.02 24.45 12.10
C TRP A 191 -26.31 23.83 10.73
N CYS A 192 -27.56 23.87 10.31
CA CYS A 192 -28.07 23.22 9.12
C CYS A 192 -28.86 24.19 8.25
N GLY A 193 -28.95 23.89 6.95
CA GLY A 193 -29.74 24.66 6.00
C GLY A 193 -29.81 24.03 4.62
N ASN A 194 -30.55 24.68 3.72
CA ASN A 194 -30.59 24.33 2.29
C ASN A 194 -30.06 25.47 1.39
N THR A 195 -29.79 26.63 1.98
CA THR A 195 -29.23 27.84 1.35
C THR A 195 -28.43 28.63 2.39
N TYR A 196 -27.39 29.34 1.95
CA TYR A 196 -26.69 30.32 2.80
C TYR A 196 -27.53 31.60 2.96
N ALA A 197 -27.69 32.06 4.20
CA ALA A 197 -28.44 33.28 4.54
C ALA A 197 -27.50 34.44 4.90
N ASN A 198 -28.05 35.65 5.06
CA ASN A 198 -27.38 36.82 5.66
C ASN A 198 -26.02 37.20 5.03
N SER A 199 -25.87 36.97 3.72
CA SER A 199 -24.62 37.18 2.96
C SER A 199 -23.44 36.29 3.41
N GLY A 200 -23.70 35.21 4.13
CA GLY A 200 -22.71 34.21 4.49
C GLY A 200 -22.09 33.51 3.28
N GLY A 201 -20.77 33.34 3.30
CA GLY A 201 -20.00 32.71 2.24
C GLY A 201 -18.59 32.33 2.71
N PRO A 202 -17.72 31.86 1.80
CA PRO A 202 -16.35 31.48 2.13
C PRO A 202 -15.59 32.60 2.87
N ALA A 203 -14.86 32.22 3.91
CA ALA A 203 -14.18 33.17 4.78
C ALA A 203 -12.98 33.84 4.05
N PRO A 204 -12.85 35.19 4.09
CA PRO A 204 -11.82 35.90 3.34
C PRO A 204 -10.40 35.70 3.92
N ASP A 205 -10.32 35.20 5.15
CA ASP A 205 -9.12 34.76 5.86
C ASP A 205 -8.82 33.25 5.65
N GLY A 206 -9.57 32.58 4.77
CA GLY A 206 -9.44 31.15 4.52
C GLY A 206 -9.73 30.33 5.79
N SER A 207 -8.96 29.27 6.02
CA SER A 207 -9.13 28.42 7.20
C SER A 207 -8.66 29.05 8.52
N ALA A 208 -8.03 30.24 8.52
CA ALA A 208 -7.46 30.83 9.72
C ALA A 208 -8.49 31.11 10.84
N GLY A 209 -9.76 31.33 10.45
CA GLY A 209 -10.86 31.52 11.39
C GLY A 209 -11.51 30.23 11.91
N CYS A 210 -11.32 29.09 11.22
CA CYS A 210 -11.89 27.79 11.60
C CYS A 210 -10.81 26.92 12.23
N SER A 211 -10.44 27.26 13.47
CA SER A 211 -9.31 26.66 14.20
C SER A 211 -9.69 26.08 15.56
N MET A 212 -10.98 26.00 15.90
CA MET A 212 -11.42 25.44 17.17
C MET A 212 -11.62 23.93 17.04
N ALA A 213 -10.84 23.17 17.81
CA ALA A 213 -10.93 21.71 17.84
C ALA A 213 -12.34 21.23 18.24
N CYS A 214 -12.87 20.19 17.60
CA CYS A 214 -14.20 19.67 17.92
C CYS A 214 -14.26 19.13 19.36
N SER A 215 -15.34 19.43 20.06
CA SER A 215 -15.55 19.03 21.47
C SER A 215 -15.73 17.52 21.68
N GLY A 216 -16.00 16.76 20.61
CA GLY A 216 -16.03 15.30 20.58
C GLY A 216 -14.83 14.65 19.88
N ASP A 217 -14.02 15.39 19.11
CA ASP A 217 -12.77 14.92 18.53
C ASP A 217 -11.75 16.07 18.38
N SER A 218 -10.67 16.04 19.17
CA SER A 218 -9.62 17.06 19.10
C SER A 218 -8.73 16.98 17.86
N GLY A 219 -8.88 15.95 17.01
CA GLY A 219 -8.21 15.81 15.72
C GLY A 219 -8.90 16.55 14.57
N GLU A 220 -10.11 17.05 14.78
CA GLU A 220 -10.90 17.81 13.80
C GLU A 220 -11.13 19.25 14.27
N THR A 221 -11.41 20.18 13.35
CA THR A 221 -11.98 21.49 13.69
C THR A 221 -13.48 21.53 13.49
N CYS A 222 -14.14 22.29 14.33
CA CYS A 222 -15.57 22.58 14.31
C CYS A 222 -15.73 24.11 14.30
N GLY A 223 -15.26 24.74 13.23
CA GLY A 223 -15.35 26.17 12.99
C GLY A 223 -14.54 27.02 13.97
N GLY A 224 -15.09 28.18 14.33
CA GLY A 224 -14.48 29.15 15.24
C GLY A 224 -15.49 30.16 15.77
N SER A 225 -15.05 31.36 16.15
CA SER A 225 -15.97 32.43 16.52
C SER A 225 -16.48 33.17 15.26
N ASN A 226 -17.78 33.12 15.00
CA ASN A 226 -18.40 33.68 13.78
C ASN A 226 -17.82 33.02 12.51
N ARG A 227 -17.60 31.70 12.57
CA ARG A 227 -16.90 30.90 11.56
C ARG A 227 -17.41 29.45 11.54
N LEU A 228 -17.93 29.01 10.41
CA LEU A 228 -18.45 27.65 10.19
C LEU A 228 -17.48 26.83 9.34
N ASP A 229 -17.18 25.60 9.77
CA ASP A 229 -16.64 24.58 8.84
C ASP A 229 -17.83 23.94 8.10
N VAL A 230 -17.94 24.13 6.78
CA VAL A 230 -19.17 23.87 6.00
C VAL A 230 -19.09 22.64 5.10
N TYR A 231 -20.21 21.92 4.99
CA TYR A 231 -20.39 20.71 4.18
C TYR A 231 -21.67 20.81 3.35
N THR A 232 -21.67 20.24 2.14
CA THR A 232 -22.87 20.16 1.27
C THR A 232 -23.10 18.76 0.74
N HIS A 233 -24.36 18.30 0.68
CA HIS A 233 -24.76 17.00 0.17
C HIS A 233 -25.20 17.01 -1.31
N GLY A 234 -24.66 16.09 -2.11
CA GLY A 234 -24.92 15.98 -3.54
C GLY A 234 -26.15 15.14 -3.91
N GLY A 235 -27.37 15.65 -3.66
CA GLY A 235 -28.60 14.99 -4.12
C GLY A 235 -29.89 15.74 -3.77
N GLY A 236 -30.72 16.04 -4.78
CA GLY A 236 -31.97 16.80 -4.61
C GLY A 236 -33.05 16.03 -3.84
N GLY A 237 -33.82 16.75 -3.03
CA GLY A 237 -34.70 16.13 -2.03
C GLY A 237 -35.99 15.49 -2.55
N SER A 238 -36.48 14.52 -1.79
CA SER A 238 -37.91 14.21 -1.63
C SER A 238 -38.13 13.53 -0.27
N SER A 239 -39.18 13.98 0.43
CA SER A 239 -39.45 13.64 1.84
C SER A 239 -39.73 12.15 2.08
N PRO A 240 -39.23 11.54 3.17
CA PRO A 240 -39.66 10.22 3.59
C PRO A 240 -41.00 10.28 4.34
N THR A 241 -41.99 9.52 3.87
CA THR A 241 -43.18 9.21 4.68
C THR A 241 -42.79 8.22 5.79
N THR A 242 -43.34 8.45 6.98
CA THR A 242 -43.08 7.67 8.21
C THR A 242 -43.30 6.16 8.07
N THR A 243 -42.27 5.37 8.39
CA THR A 243 -42.42 3.99 8.91
C THR A 243 -41.38 3.73 10.01
N THR A 244 -41.87 3.41 11.20
CA THR A 244 -41.10 3.01 12.38
C THR A 244 -40.67 1.54 12.32
N THR A 245 -39.37 1.23 12.47
CA THR A 245 -38.92 0.01 13.18
C THR A 245 -37.43 0.02 13.56
N SER A 246 -37.16 -0.36 14.82
CA SER A 246 -35.97 -1.04 15.38
C SER A 246 -34.55 -0.54 15.06
N SER A 247 -33.80 -0.20 16.13
CA SER A 247 -32.34 -0.06 16.13
C SER A 247 -31.62 -1.30 15.60
N GLY A 248 -30.88 -1.14 14.50
CA GLY A 248 -29.82 -2.06 14.09
C GLY A 248 -28.46 -1.40 14.31
N SER A 249 -27.59 -2.05 15.10
CA SER A 249 -26.20 -1.61 15.27
C SER A 249 -25.46 -1.78 13.94
N GLN A 250 -25.10 -0.67 13.29
CA GLN A 250 -24.22 -0.73 12.12
C GLN A 250 -22.79 -1.09 12.58
N PRO A 251 -22.08 -2.00 11.87
CA PRO A 251 -20.74 -2.40 12.27
C PRO A 251 -19.74 -1.29 11.99
N THR A 252 -19.00 -0.89 13.02
CA THR A 252 -17.83 -0.02 12.84
C THR A 252 -16.75 -0.76 12.05
N SER A 253 -16.16 -0.10 11.06
CA SER A 253 -14.95 -0.63 10.39
C SER A 253 -13.79 -0.62 11.37
N THR A 254 -13.00 -1.69 11.38
CA THR A 254 -11.81 -1.84 12.24
C THR A 254 -10.49 -1.63 11.50
N TYR A 255 -10.57 -1.34 10.20
CA TYR A 255 -9.46 -1.23 9.26
C TYR A 255 -9.58 0.05 8.43
N ALA A 256 -8.45 0.73 8.20
CA ALA A 256 -8.35 1.94 7.38
C ALA A 256 -7.70 1.63 6.02
N LEU A 257 -8.29 2.14 4.93
CA LEU A 257 -7.81 1.92 3.57
C LEU A 257 -6.46 2.61 3.34
N VAL A 258 -5.44 1.84 2.94
CA VAL A 258 -4.07 2.35 2.68
C VAL A 258 -3.76 2.34 1.18
N ASN A 259 -4.10 1.27 0.48
CA ASN A 259 -3.93 1.19 -0.98
C ASN A 259 -5.21 0.68 -1.66
N ASN A 260 -5.57 1.33 -2.76
CA ASN A 260 -6.64 0.93 -3.68
C ASN A 260 -6.02 0.84 -5.08
N TRP A 261 -5.85 -0.37 -5.58
CA TRP A 261 -5.39 -0.62 -6.94
C TRP A 261 -6.56 -1.05 -7.82
N ASN A 262 -6.88 -0.23 -8.81
CA ASN A 262 -7.96 -0.43 -9.77
C ASN A 262 -7.43 -0.18 -11.19
N SER A 263 -8.28 -0.30 -12.21
CA SER A 263 -7.87 -0.15 -13.61
C SER A 263 -7.24 1.20 -13.96
N GLY A 264 -7.37 2.24 -13.13
CA GLY A 264 -6.74 3.54 -13.36
C GLY A 264 -5.28 3.65 -12.92
N ASN A 265 -4.81 2.79 -12.01
CA ASN A 265 -3.46 2.88 -11.42
C ASN A 265 -2.68 1.56 -11.33
N PHE A 266 -3.31 0.39 -11.53
CA PHE A 266 -2.70 -0.91 -11.23
C PHE A 266 -1.32 -1.11 -11.84
N PHE A 267 -1.11 -0.87 -13.14
CA PHE A 267 0.20 -1.12 -13.76
C PHE A 267 1.27 -0.09 -13.38
N ASN A 268 0.90 1.10 -12.88
CA ASN A 268 1.84 2.10 -12.37
C ASN A 268 2.37 1.76 -10.96
N GLU A 269 1.59 1.01 -10.20
CA GLU A 269 1.85 0.67 -8.78
C GLU A 269 2.58 -0.67 -8.61
N TRP A 270 2.95 -1.32 -9.71
CA TRP A 270 3.54 -2.64 -9.75
C TRP A 270 4.72 -2.72 -10.73
N SER A 271 5.84 -3.26 -10.26
CA SER A 271 7.04 -3.51 -11.06
C SER A 271 6.94 -4.85 -11.81
N PHE A 272 7.33 -4.86 -13.08
CA PHE A 272 7.39 -6.07 -13.91
C PHE A 272 8.73 -6.78 -13.71
N PHE A 273 8.70 -7.98 -13.14
CA PHE A 273 9.86 -8.86 -13.05
C PHE A 273 10.18 -9.46 -14.43
N THR A 274 11.45 -9.43 -14.84
CA THR A 274 11.89 -9.90 -16.18
C THR A 274 13.05 -10.89 -16.14
N ASP A 275 13.55 -11.23 -14.95
CA ASP A 275 14.64 -12.19 -14.81
C ASP A 275 14.15 -13.63 -15.03
N ALA A 276 15.09 -14.58 -15.04
CA ALA A 276 14.76 -15.99 -15.09
C ALA A 276 13.87 -16.38 -13.90
N ASP A 277 12.88 -17.24 -14.15
CA ASP A 277 11.91 -17.65 -13.15
C ASP A 277 12.58 -18.39 -11.97
N PRO A 278 12.47 -17.90 -10.71
CA PRO A 278 13.09 -18.53 -9.55
C PRO A 278 12.63 -19.96 -9.28
N THR A 279 11.42 -20.34 -9.72
CA THR A 279 10.90 -21.72 -9.62
C THR A 279 11.25 -22.57 -10.85
N HIS A 280 12.04 -22.04 -11.78
CA HIS A 280 12.56 -22.70 -12.98
C HIS A 280 11.47 -23.16 -13.98
N GLY A 281 10.34 -22.47 -14.04
CA GLY A 281 9.26 -22.75 -14.98
C GLY A 281 9.62 -22.49 -16.45
N TYR A 282 8.85 -23.08 -17.38
CA TYR A 282 9.01 -22.86 -18.82
C TYR A 282 8.32 -21.58 -19.30
N VAL A 283 8.74 -20.46 -18.72
CA VAL A 283 8.12 -19.13 -18.85
C VAL A 283 9.15 -18.10 -19.28
N GLN A 284 8.73 -17.16 -20.12
CA GLN A 284 9.47 -15.93 -20.40
C GLN A 284 8.71 -14.77 -19.76
N TYR A 285 9.20 -14.23 -18.65
CA TYR A 285 8.63 -13.00 -18.11
C TYR A 285 9.07 -11.80 -18.94
N VAL A 286 8.13 -10.92 -19.27
CA VAL A 286 8.38 -9.75 -20.12
C VAL A 286 7.98 -8.46 -19.41
N GLY A 287 8.74 -7.39 -19.69
CA GLY A 287 8.48 -6.05 -19.14
C GLY A 287 7.21 -5.42 -19.73
N GLU A 288 6.70 -4.39 -19.07
CA GLU A 288 5.38 -3.79 -19.35
C GLU A 288 5.14 -3.48 -20.84
N ALA A 289 6.03 -2.72 -21.48
CA ALA A 289 5.86 -2.33 -22.89
C ALA A 289 5.78 -3.53 -23.86
N ALA A 290 6.52 -4.61 -23.56
CA ALA A 290 6.46 -5.85 -24.33
C ALA A 290 5.16 -6.63 -24.03
N ALA A 291 4.71 -6.64 -22.78
CA ALA A 291 3.43 -7.23 -22.38
C ALA A 291 2.24 -6.50 -23.04
N GLN A 292 2.26 -5.17 -23.09
CA GLN A 292 1.25 -4.36 -23.79
C GLN A 292 1.24 -4.65 -25.30
N ALA A 293 2.42 -4.64 -25.94
CA ALA A 293 2.55 -4.89 -27.38
C ALA A 293 2.11 -6.32 -27.78
N ALA A 294 2.31 -7.31 -26.91
CA ALA A 294 1.86 -8.69 -27.10
C ALA A 294 0.42 -8.95 -26.60
N GLY A 295 -0.29 -7.93 -26.10
CA GLY A 295 -1.67 -8.07 -25.59
C GLY A 295 -1.80 -8.87 -24.29
N LEU A 296 -0.70 -9.09 -23.57
CA LEU A 296 -0.66 -9.86 -22.32
C LEU A 296 -1.21 -9.08 -21.13
N ILE A 297 -1.23 -7.74 -21.21
CA ILE A 297 -1.87 -6.88 -20.20
C ILE A 297 -2.76 -5.84 -20.86
N ASN A 298 -3.86 -5.48 -20.19
CA ASN A 298 -4.73 -4.38 -20.60
C ASN A 298 -5.63 -3.92 -19.43
N THR A 299 -6.22 -2.73 -19.56
CA THR A 299 -7.25 -2.19 -18.67
C THR A 299 -8.54 -1.94 -19.48
N ASN A 300 -9.48 -2.88 -19.43
CA ASN A 300 -10.74 -2.82 -20.19
C ASN A 300 -11.94 -2.87 -19.25
N ASN A 301 -13.03 -2.15 -19.53
CA ASN A 301 -14.30 -2.23 -18.77
C ASN A 301 -14.15 -2.05 -17.24
N ASN A 302 -13.22 -1.19 -16.80
CA ASN A 302 -12.81 -1.00 -15.40
C ASN A 302 -12.20 -2.26 -14.73
N GLN A 303 -11.62 -3.15 -15.53
CA GLN A 303 -10.97 -4.38 -15.09
C GLN A 303 -9.50 -4.40 -15.51
N ILE A 304 -8.68 -5.05 -14.69
CA ILE A 304 -7.25 -5.26 -14.95
C ILE A 304 -7.10 -6.67 -15.52
N TYR A 305 -6.65 -6.77 -16.76
CA TYR A 305 -6.34 -8.05 -17.41
C TYR A 305 -4.84 -8.32 -17.37
N MET A 306 -4.47 -9.51 -16.92
CA MET A 306 -3.14 -10.10 -17.09
C MET A 306 -3.27 -11.51 -17.66
N GLY A 307 -2.51 -11.82 -18.69
CA GLY A 307 -2.59 -13.05 -19.47
C GLY A 307 -1.22 -13.63 -19.77
N VAL A 308 -1.23 -14.58 -20.71
CA VAL A 308 -0.06 -15.27 -21.24
C VAL A 308 -0.21 -15.39 -22.75
N ASP A 309 0.90 -15.53 -23.48
CA ASP A 309 0.82 -15.81 -24.91
C ASP A 309 0.11 -17.15 -25.13
N HIS A 310 -1.09 -17.09 -25.72
CA HIS A 310 -1.93 -18.23 -26.05
C HIS A 310 -2.02 -18.46 -27.57
N THR A 311 -1.06 -17.93 -28.33
CA THR A 311 -1.02 -17.96 -29.81
C THR A 311 0.21 -18.66 -30.35
N THR A 312 1.40 -18.45 -29.76
CA THR A 312 2.62 -19.10 -30.25
C THR A 312 2.64 -20.58 -29.88
N THR A 313 2.87 -21.40 -30.90
CA THR A 313 3.11 -22.84 -30.76
C THR A 313 4.57 -23.08 -30.40
N ASN A 314 4.83 -23.74 -29.28
CA ASN A 314 6.17 -24.15 -28.81
C ASN A 314 7.23 -23.01 -28.82
N PRO A 315 6.98 -21.88 -28.13
CA PRO A 315 7.94 -20.77 -28.08
C PRO A 315 9.24 -21.20 -27.40
N ALA A 316 10.37 -21.05 -28.10
CA ALA A 316 11.65 -21.67 -27.71
C ALA A 316 12.19 -21.23 -26.33
N SER A 317 11.91 -19.98 -25.92
CA SER A 317 12.39 -19.36 -24.68
C SER A 317 11.44 -19.52 -23.49
N GLY A 318 10.45 -20.40 -23.58
CA GLY A 318 9.32 -20.45 -22.64
C GLY A 318 8.13 -19.64 -23.15
N ARG A 319 6.94 -19.86 -22.57
CA ARG A 319 5.73 -19.12 -22.93
C ARG A 319 5.75 -17.73 -22.31
N GLN A 320 5.45 -16.68 -23.08
CA GLN A 320 5.44 -15.32 -22.54
C GLN A 320 4.33 -15.14 -21.50
N SER A 321 4.69 -14.50 -20.40
CA SER A 321 3.83 -14.23 -19.24
C SER A 321 4.31 -12.95 -18.54
N VAL A 322 3.59 -12.53 -17.51
CA VAL A 322 3.97 -11.40 -16.65
C VAL A 322 4.01 -11.84 -15.19
N ARG A 323 5.00 -11.35 -14.45
CA ARG A 323 5.10 -11.45 -12.98
C ARG A 323 5.24 -10.05 -12.45
N LEU A 324 4.26 -9.61 -11.68
CA LEU A 324 4.21 -8.26 -11.13
C LEU A 324 4.48 -8.33 -9.62
N VAL A 325 5.22 -7.35 -9.11
CA VAL A 325 5.51 -7.17 -7.69
C VAL A 325 5.03 -5.78 -7.29
N THR A 326 4.30 -5.64 -6.20
CA THR A 326 3.85 -4.32 -5.70
C THR A 326 5.03 -3.42 -5.41
N ASN A 327 4.93 -2.13 -5.78
CA ASN A 327 5.89 -1.12 -5.37
C ASN A 327 5.78 -0.84 -3.85
N ALA A 328 4.59 -1.03 -3.28
CA ALA A 328 4.35 -0.99 -1.83
C ALA A 328 4.74 -2.30 -1.14
N ALA A 329 5.18 -2.20 0.13
CA ALA A 329 5.49 -3.31 1.01
C ALA A 329 4.70 -3.20 2.33
N PHE A 330 4.36 -4.34 2.93
CA PHE A 330 3.49 -4.40 4.12
C PHE A 330 4.06 -5.31 5.20
N THR A 331 3.65 -5.11 6.45
CA THR A 331 4.01 -5.99 7.58
C THR A 331 2.82 -6.63 8.27
N HIS A 332 1.63 -6.08 8.09
CA HIS A 332 0.34 -6.53 8.64
C HIS A 332 -0.78 -5.92 7.78
N GLY A 333 -2.01 -6.42 7.90
CA GLY A 333 -3.18 -5.78 7.32
C GLY A 333 -4.31 -6.74 6.95
N LEU A 334 -5.20 -6.26 6.11
CA LEU A 334 -6.30 -6.95 5.47
C LEU A 334 -6.22 -6.66 3.98
N PHE A 335 -6.00 -7.69 3.19
CA PHE A 335 -5.74 -7.61 1.74
C PHE A 335 -6.93 -8.24 1.02
N ILE A 336 -7.62 -7.50 0.17
CA ILE A 336 -8.89 -7.92 -0.43
C ILE A 336 -8.81 -7.82 -1.95
N ALA A 337 -8.90 -8.95 -2.64
CA ALA A 337 -8.83 -9.08 -4.08
C ALA A 337 -10.19 -9.45 -4.68
N ASP A 338 -10.84 -8.52 -5.41
CA ASP A 338 -12.00 -8.87 -6.24
C ASP A 338 -11.55 -9.36 -7.61
N ILE A 339 -11.58 -10.68 -7.79
CA ILE A 339 -11.10 -11.37 -8.99
C ILE A 339 -12.29 -11.94 -9.75
N GLN A 340 -12.44 -11.60 -11.03
CA GLN A 340 -13.48 -12.19 -11.89
C GLN A 340 -13.02 -13.50 -12.53
N HIS A 341 -11.74 -13.62 -12.87
CA HIS A 341 -11.21 -14.79 -13.58
C HIS A 341 -9.73 -15.05 -13.24
N MET A 342 -9.35 -16.31 -13.07
CA MET A 342 -7.96 -16.76 -12.83
C MET A 342 -7.48 -17.77 -13.90
N PRO A 343 -6.16 -17.94 -14.11
CA PRO A 343 -5.66 -18.91 -15.09
C PRO A 343 -5.97 -20.36 -14.68
N ASN A 344 -6.17 -21.25 -15.66
CA ASN A 344 -6.25 -22.69 -15.44
C ASN A 344 -5.93 -23.44 -16.73
N ALA A 345 -4.91 -24.31 -16.73
CA ALA A 345 -4.54 -25.16 -17.85
C ALA A 345 -3.49 -26.20 -17.41
N CYS A 346 -3.38 -27.34 -18.10
CA CYS A 346 -2.23 -28.24 -17.94
C CYS A 346 -0.92 -27.49 -18.20
N GLY A 347 0.07 -27.62 -17.32
CA GLY A 347 1.32 -26.88 -17.37
C GLY A 347 1.27 -25.42 -16.87
N ALA A 348 0.11 -24.90 -16.45
CA ALA A 348 0.03 -23.61 -15.78
C ALA A 348 0.35 -23.72 -14.28
N TRP A 349 0.90 -22.65 -13.70
CA TRP A 349 1.09 -22.47 -12.27
C TRP A 349 0.84 -20.98 -11.94
N PRO A 350 -0.43 -20.56 -11.78
CA PRO A 350 -0.74 -19.21 -11.31
C PRO A 350 -0.63 -19.11 -9.79
N ALA A 351 -0.17 -17.96 -9.32
CA ALA A 351 -0.15 -17.62 -7.89
C ALA A 351 -0.61 -16.16 -7.67
N TRP A 352 -1.31 -15.91 -6.57
CA TRP A 352 -1.39 -14.60 -5.93
C TRP A 352 -0.94 -14.75 -4.48
N TRP A 353 0.16 -14.08 -4.14
CA TRP A 353 0.99 -14.42 -3.00
C TRP A 353 1.76 -13.19 -2.51
N MET A 354 2.36 -13.29 -1.33
CA MET A 354 3.20 -12.27 -0.72
C MET A 354 4.54 -12.87 -0.29
N THR A 355 5.63 -12.11 -0.42
CA THR A 355 6.97 -12.57 -0.02
C THR A 355 7.79 -11.46 0.62
N GLY A 356 8.62 -11.84 1.58
CA GLY A 356 9.69 -11.00 2.08
C GLY A 356 10.93 -11.02 1.16
N PRO A 357 11.85 -10.05 1.31
CA PRO A 357 13.18 -10.12 0.72
C PRO A 357 13.98 -11.23 1.41
N ASN A 358 14.94 -11.88 0.74
CA ASN A 358 15.73 -12.98 1.34
C ASN A 358 14.88 -14.19 1.79
N TRP A 359 14.15 -14.78 0.84
CA TRP A 359 13.42 -16.04 1.01
C TRP A 359 14.34 -17.20 1.47
N PRO A 360 13.89 -18.10 2.37
CA PRO A 360 12.60 -18.13 3.07
C PRO A 360 12.63 -17.40 4.42
N ASN A 361 13.72 -16.70 4.75
CA ASN A 361 13.97 -16.15 6.09
C ASN A 361 12.97 -15.05 6.49
N ASN A 362 12.49 -14.28 5.51
CA ASN A 362 11.45 -13.27 5.70
C ASN A 362 10.06 -13.75 5.21
N GLY A 363 9.95 -15.03 4.88
CA GLY A 363 8.73 -15.79 4.63
C GLY A 363 7.94 -15.48 3.35
N GLU A 364 6.95 -16.33 3.13
CA GLU A 364 6.05 -16.36 1.97
C GLU A 364 4.63 -16.73 2.43
N ILE A 365 3.62 -16.18 1.74
CA ILE A 365 2.20 -16.44 2.00
C ILE A 365 1.49 -16.58 0.65
N ASP A 366 1.07 -17.80 0.32
CA ASP A 366 0.37 -18.08 -0.93
C ASP A 366 -1.14 -18.06 -0.67
N ILE A 367 -1.81 -17.05 -1.22
CA ILE A 367 -3.21 -16.74 -0.93
C ILE A 367 -4.13 -17.43 -1.96
N ILE A 368 -3.63 -17.57 -3.19
CA ILE A 368 -4.19 -18.40 -4.25
C ILE A 368 -3.01 -19.11 -4.90
N GLU A 369 -3.00 -20.44 -4.91
CA GLU A 369 -2.02 -21.22 -5.64
C GLU A 369 -2.60 -22.54 -6.16
N GLY A 370 -2.17 -22.93 -7.36
CA GLY A 370 -2.33 -24.29 -7.84
C GLY A 370 -1.52 -24.57 -9.10
N VAL A 371 -1.46 -25.85 -9.47
CA VAL A 371 -0.73 -26.32 -10.65
C VAL A 371 -1.63 -27.09 -11.61
N ASN A 372 -1.30 -27.05 -12.89
CA ASN A 372 -1.99 -27.74 -13.97
C ASN A 372 -3.50 -27.40 -14.01
N ALA A 373 -4.33 -28.36 -14.42
CA ALA A 373 -5.79 -28.28 -14.38
C ALA A 373 -6.35 -28.56 -12.97
N GLY A 374 -5.69 -28.05 -11.92
CA GLY A 374 -6.20 -28.11 -10.55
C GLY A 374 -7.58 -27.45 -10.43
N THR A 375 -8.39 -27.93 -9.49
CA THR A 375 -9.80 -27.52 -9.31
C THR A 375 -10.11 -26.96 -7.92
N THR A 376 -9.13 -26.96 -7.01
CA THR A 376 -9.24 -26.44 -5.64
C THR A 376 -7.95 -25.73 -5.29
N ASP A 377 -8.08 -24.67 -4.50
CA ASP A 377 -6.97 -23.83 -4.07
C ASP A 377 -6.07 -24.53 -3.04
N SER A 378 -4.76 -24.22 -3.11
CA SER A 378 -3.74 -24.62 -2.15
C SER A 378 -3.22 -23.35 -1.48
N ILE A 379 -3.36 -23.26 -0.16
CA ILE A 379 -2.97 -22.09 0.63
C ILE A 379 -1.79 -22.49 1.49
N THR A 380 -0.61 -21.94 1.21
CA THR A 380 0.66 -22.30 1.85
C THR A 380 1.35 -21.13 2.54
N LEU A 381 2.19 -21.46 3.52
CA LEU A 381 3.11 -20.53 4.17
C LEU A 381 4.50 -21.17 4.22
N HIS A 382 5.51 -20.38 3.84
CA HIS A 382 6.90 -20.79 3.83
C HIS A 382 7.68 -19.87 4.78
N THR A 383 8.45 -20.45 5.71
CA THR A 383 9.15 -19.69 6.76
C THR A 383 10.46 -20.34 7.14
N SER A 384 11.36 -19.59 7.79
CA SER A 384 12.45 -20.20 8.58
C SER A 384 11.93 -21.19 9.64
N ALA A 385 12.80 -22.10 10.09
CA ALA A 385 12.50 -23.08 11.14
C ALA A 385 11.87 -22.46 12.40
N GLY A 386 10.89 -23.18 12.99
CA GLY A 386 10.24 -22.80 14.25
C GLY A 386 8.80 -22.30 14.13
N CYS A 387 8.21 -22.30 12.93
CA CYS A 387 6.78 -22.01 12.72
C CYS A 387 6.00 -23.29 12.43
N THR A 388 4.93 -23.54 13.19
CA THR A 388 3.96 -24.58 12.89
C THR A 388 2.53 -24.06 13.00
N ILE A 389 1.61 -24.65 12.23
CA ILE A 389 0.20 -24.25 12.17
C ILE A 389 -0.75 -25.42 12.50
N ASN A 390 -1.98 -25.05 12.84
CA ASN A 390 -3.14 -25.92 12.87
C ASN A 390 -4.30 -25.21 12.14
N THR A 391 -5.39 -25.94 11.87
CA THR A 391 -6.57 -25.45 11.14
C THR A 391 -7.77 -25.13 12.03
N SER A 392 -7.54 -24.84 13.32
CA SER A 392 -8.63 -24.50 14.23
C SER A 392 -9.33 -23.22 13.80
N GLY A 393 -10.66 -23.29 13.63
CA GLY A 393 -11.47 -22.19 13.09
C GLY A 393 -11.52 -22.10 11.56
N SER A 394 -10.85 -23.00 10.82
CA SER A 394 -11.02 -23.07 9.36
C SER A 394 -12.38 -23.65 8.94
N ALA A 395 -12.79 -23.38 7.70
CA ALA A 395 -13.99 -23.91 7.09
C ALA A 395 -14.03 -25.45 7.06
N SER A 396 -15.24 -26.02 7.11
CA SER A 396 -15.44 -27.44 6.84
C SER A 396 -14.95 -27.81 5.43
N GLY A 397 -14.29 -28.96 5.28
CA GLY A 397 -13.61 -29.36 4.05
C GLY A 397 -12.18 -28.83 3.89
N THR A 398 -11.67 -28.06 4.87
CA THR A 398 -10.25 -27.69 4.94
C THR A 398 -9.43 -28.84 5.51
N SER A 399 -8.39 -29.27 4.79
CA SER A 399 -7.49 -30.35 5.19
C SER A 399 -6.06 -29.83 5.33
N LEU A 400 -5.44 -30.04 6.50
CA LEU A 400 -4.04 -29.67 6.75
C LEU A 400 -3.10 -30.58 5.96
N SER A 401 -2.32 -30.01 5.05
CA SER A 401 -1.36 -30.71 4.19
C SER A 401 -0.05 -30.99 4.92
N SER A 402 0.44 -29.99 5.66
CA SER A 402 1.65 -30.04 6.49
C SER A 402 1.50 -29.01 7.62
N PRO A 403 1.82 -29.34 8.89
CA PRO A 403 1.85 -28.37 9.97
C PRO A 403 3.14 -27.54 10.01
N ASP A 404 4.27 -28.01 9.46
CA ASP A 404 5.58 -27.36 9.60
C ASP A 404 5.87 -26.41 8.42
N CYS A 405 6.00 -25.12 8.70
CA CYS A 405 6.16 -24.08 7.68
C CYS A 405 7.60 -23.96 7.16
N ASN A 406 8.55 -24.70 7.77
CA ASN A 406 9.90 -24.92 7.26
C ASN A 406 10.07 -26.33 6.67
N ASN A 407 8.98 -27.08 6.41
CA ASN A 407 9.06 -28.41 5.81
C ASN A 407 9.88 -28.39 4.51
N ASN A 408 10.84 -29.31 4.42
CA ASN A 408 11.84 -29.37 3.34
C ASN A 408 12.64 -28.06 3.16
N ASN A 409 13.13 -27.48 4.27
CA ASN A 409 13.79 -26.15 4.29
C ASN A 409 12.93 -25.06 3.65
N ALA A 410 11.67 -25.04 4.05
CA ALA A 410 10.61 -24.21 3.50
C ALA A 410 10.26 -24.45 2.02
N TYR A 411 10.86 -25.40 1.30
CA TYR A 411 10.45 -25.69 -0.09
C TYR A 411 9.03 -26.29 -0.18
N ASN A 412 8.61 -27.09 0.80
CA ASN A 412 7.25 -27.65 0.84
C ASN A 412 6.29 -26.78 1.68
N GLY A 413 6.83 -26.07 2.68
CA GLY A 413 6.03 -25.25 3.59
C GLY A 413 4.99 -26.02 4.43
N CYS A 414 4.15 -25.23 5.08
CA CYS A 414 2.91 -25.67 5.71
C CYS A 414 1.74 -25.16 4.90
N GLY A 415 0.56 -25.75 5.04
CA GLY A 415 -0.59 -25.25 4.31
C GLY A 415 -1.80 -26.14 4.38
N VAL A 416 -2.85 -25.70 3.71
CA VAL A 416 -4.12 -26.42 3.58
C VAL A 416 -4.52 -26.60 2.14
N SER A 417 -5.20 -27.71 1.89
CA SER A 417 -6.05 -27.89 0.72
C SER A 417 -7.52 -27.78 1.16
N THR A 418 -8.38 -27.47 0.20
CA THR A 418 -9.82 -27.32 0.43
C THR A 418 -10.59 -28.25 -0.51
N SER A 419 -11.78 -28.70 -0.09
CA SER A 419 -12.70 -29.45 -0.97
C SER A 419 -13.63 -28.55 -1.80
N ASN A 420 -13.49 -27.22 -1.71
CA ASN A 420 -14.39 -26.25 -2.34
C ASN A 420 -13.92 -25.94 -3.77
N THR A 421 -14.56 -26.52 -4.79
CA THR A 421 -14.16 -26.31 -6.18
C THR A 421 -14.52 -24.94 -6.76
N LEU A 422 -15.24 -24.08 -6.02
CA LEU A 422 -15.54 -22.71 -6.45
C LEU A 422 -14.38 -21.74 -6.22
N ASN A 423 -13.36 -22.10 -5.44
CA ASN A 423 -12.30 -21.18 -5.06
C ASN A 423 -11.15 -21.09 -6.08
N TYR A 424 -10.98 -22.10 -6.94
CA TYR A 424 -9.90 -22.15 -7.90
C TYR A 424 -10.35 -22.60 -9.30
N GLY A 425 -9.60 -22.15 -10.32
CA GLY A 425 -9.65 -22.68 -11.67
C GLY A 425 -11.04 -22.64 -12.33
N PRO A 426 -11.54 -23.73 -12.93
CA PRO A 426 -12.76 -23.70 -13.73
C PRO A 426 -14.02 -23.39 -12.90
N GLY A 427 -14.11 -23.87 -11.66
CA GLY A 427 -15.29 -23.61 -10.81
C GLY A 427 -15.35 -22.15 -10.38
N PHE A 428 -14.20 -21.56 -10.04
CA PHE A 428 -14.08 -20.12 -9.80
C PHE A 428 -14.50 -19.30 -11.03
N ASN A 429 -13.93 -19.61 -12.21
CA ASN A 429 -14.20 -18.86 -13.43
C ASN A 429 -15.68 -18.96 -13.87
N ASN A 430 -16.28 -20.15 -13.79
CA ASN A 430 -17.69 -20.38 -14.12
C ASN A 430 -18.66 -19.68 -13.14
N ASN A 431 -18.22 -19.37 -11.92
CA ASN A 431 -18.98 -18.62 -10.92
C ASN A 431 -18.90 -17.08 -11.14
N GLY A 432 -18.18 -16.61 -12.16
CA GLY A 432 -17.82 -15.19 -12.28
C GLY A 432 -16.81 -14.73 -11.22
N GLY A 433 -16.03 -15.68 -10.71
CA GLY A 433 -15.02 -15.50 -9.68
C GLY A 433 -15.58 -15.25 -8.29
N GLY A 434 -14.95 -14.31 -7.57
CA GLY A 434 -15.27 -13.98 -6.19
C GLY A 434 -14.23 -13.07 -5.57
N VAL A 435 -14.31 -12.91 -4.26
CA VAL A 435 -13.37 -12.14 -3.46
C VAL A 435 -12.50 -13.07 -2.63
N TYR A 436 -11.19 -12.93 -2.73
CA TYR A 436 -10.28 -13.44 -1.70
C TYR A 436 -9.95 -12.34 -0.72
N ALA A 437 -9.88 -12.66 0.57
CA ALA A 437 -9.45 -11.74 1.60
C ALA A 437 -8.45 -12.41 2.54
N MET A 438 -7.28 -11.80 2.77
CA MET A 438 -6.30 -12.23 3.75
C MET A 438 -6.20 -11.22 4.89
N ARG A 439 -6.46 -11.63 6.13
CA ARG A 439 -6.10 -10.88 7.34
C ARG A 439 -4.79 -11.40 7.89
N TRP A 440 -3.83 -10.51 8.08
CA TRP A 440 -2.52 -10.76 8.66
C TRP A 440 -2.31 -9.87 9.88
N THR A 441 -2.21 -10.50 11.06
CA THR A 441 -1.86 -9.86 12.33
C THR A 441 -0.54 -10.41 12.85
N SER A 442 -0.02 -9.83 13.93
CA SER A 442 1.19 -10.32 14.62
C SER A 442 1.05 -11.70 15.29
N SER A 443 -0.13 -12.31 15.24
CA SER A 443 -0.47 -13.59 15.88
C SER A 443 -1.17 -14.61 14.97
N ALA A 444 -1.66 -14.19 13.80
CA ALA A 444 -2.49 -15.04 12.94
C ALA A 444 -2.46 -14.60 11.47
N ILE A 445 -2.55 -15.57 10.57
CA ILE A 445 -2.94 -15.36 9.17
C ILE A 445 -4.26 -16.09 8.95
N ALA A 446 -5.26 -15.38 8.43
CA ALA A 446 -6.55 -15.94 8.07
C ALA A 446 -6.91 -15.56 6.62
N ILE A 447 -7.31 -16.53 5.81
CA ILE A 447 -7.63 -16.36 4.39
C ILE A 447 -9.04 -16.87 4.12
N TRP A 448 -9.89 -16.00 3.57
CA TRP A 448 -11.25 -16.29 3.14
C TRP A 448 -11.34 -16.28 1.62
N PHE A 449 -12.18 -17.15 1.08
CA PHE A 449 -12.75 -17.03 -0.25
C PHE A 449 -14.27 -16.85 -0.14
N PHE A 450 -14.78 -15.80 -0.80
CA PHE A 450 -16.19 -15.51 -0.94
C PHE A 450 -16.60 -15.66 -2.43
N PRO A 451 -17.43 -16.66 -2.79
CA PRO A 451 -18.04 -16.73 -4.11
C PRO A 451 -18.72 -15.41 -4.52
N ARG A 452 -18.70 -15.09 -5.82
CA ARG A 452 -19.28 -13.86 -6.41
C ARG A 452 -20.62 -13.40 -5.83
N ASN A 453 -21.54 -14.34 -5.57
CA ASN A 453 -22.90 -14.07 -5.11
C ASN A 453 -23.07 -14.09 -3.59
N SER A 454 -21.97 -14.21 -2.84
CA SER A 454 -21.94 -14.25 -1.36
C SER A 454 -20.77 -13.45 -0.80
N ILE A 455 -20.42 -12.34 -1.45
CA ILE A 455 -19.44 -11.36 -0.94
C ILE A 455 -20.08 -10.60 0.24
N PRO A 456 -19.44 -10.53 1.42
CA PRO A 456 -19.91 -9.74 2.55
C PRO A 456 -20.18 -8.27 2.17
N GLY A 457 -21.32 -7.74 2.62
CA GLY A 457 -21.76 -6.39 2.25
C GLY A 457 -20.85 -5.27 2.76
N ASP A 458 -20.12 -5.51 3.85
CA ASP A 458 -19.13 -4.60 4.43
C ASP A 458 -17.85 -4.51 3.58
N ILE A 459 -17.52 -5.55 2.80
CA ILE A 459 -16.49 -5.46 1.75
C ILE A 459 -16.98 -4.55 0.62
N THR A 460 -18.22 -4.72 0.16
CA THR A 460 -18.75 -3.93 -0.97
C THR A 460 -19.07 -2.48 -0.60
N SER A 461 -19.27 -2.16 0.67
CA SER A 461 -19.34 -0.79 1.20
C SER A 461 -17.99 -0.19 1.61
N ASN A 462 -16.87 -0.88 1.38
CA ASN A 462 -15.51 -0.46 1.76
C ASN A 462 -15.32 -0.21 3.28
N THR A 463 -16.07 -0.90 4.13
CA THR A 463 -15.99 -0.82 5.59
C THR A 463 -15.72 -2.19 6.23
N PRO A 464 -14.70 -2.95 5.78
CA PRO A 464 -14.56 -4.36 6.10
C PRO A 464 -14.31 -4.62 7.59
N ASN A 465 -15.03 -5.60 8.13
CA ASN A 465 -14.91 -6.08 9.50
C ASN A 465 -14.90 -7.63 9.53
N PRO A 466 -13.70 -8.26 9.46
CA PRO A 466 -13.57 -9.71 9.44
C PRO A 466 -14.10 -10.47 10.66
N SER A 467 -14.52 -9.80 11.74
CA SER A 467 -15.06 -10.47 12.94
C SER A 467 -16.43 -11.11 12.72
N GLY A 468 -17.20 -10.64 11.74
CA GLY A 468 -18.54 -11.14 11.41
C GLY A 468 -18.62 -11.98 10.12
N TRP A 469 -17.50 -12.26 9.45
CA TRP A 469 -17.52 -12.90 8.14
C TRP A 469 -17.90 -14.39 8.17
N ALA A 470 -18.77 -14.77 7.25
CA ALA A 470 -19.19 -16.13 6.98
C ALA A 470 -19.08 -16.42 5.46
N PRO A 471 -18.70 -17.63 5.02
CA PRO A 471 -18.28 -18.77 5.85
C PRO A 471 -16.98 -18.49 6.63
N GLN A 472 -16.64 -19.39 7.55
CA GLN A 472 -15.32 -19.39 8.20
C GLN A 472 -14.19 -19.40 7.15
N PRO A 473 -13.00 -18.87 7.47
CA PRO A 473 -11.91 -18.76 6.50
C PRO A 473 -11.47 -20.14 5.98
N SER A 474 -11.05 -20.19 4.72
CA SER A 474 -10.43 -21.37 4.10
C SER A 474 -9.12 -21.77 4.80
N LEU A 475 -8.41 -20.79 5.37
CA LEU A 475 -7.32 -21.03 6.32
C LEU A 475 -7.49 -20.10 7.53
N SER A 476 -7.58 -20.65 8.74
CA SER A 476 -7.34 -19.93 10.00
C SER A 476 -6.11 -20.53 10.65
N THR A 477 -4.98 -19.81 10.63
CA THR A 477 -3.82 -20.16 11.47
C THR A 477 -3.84 -19.35 12.75
N VAL A 478 -3.95 -20.05 13.88
CA VAL A 478 -3.47 -19.51 15.15
C VAL A 478 -2.00 -19.90 15.24
N VAL A 479 -1.09 -18.93 15.15
CA VAL A 479 0.32 -19.16 15.52
C VAL A 479 0.32 -19.33 17.04
N PRO A 480 0.62 -20.52 17.60
CA PRO A 480 0.39 -20.74 19.02
C PRO A 480 1.32 -19.89 19.87
N ASP A 481 0.78 -19.13 20.82
CA ASP A 481 1.55 -18.55 21.91
C ASP A 481 2.09 -19.70 22.79
N ALA A 482 3.32 -20.13 22.50
CA ALA A 482 4.04 -21.06 23.36
C ALA A 482 4.41 -20.34 24.69
N PRO A 483 4.00 -20.87 25.86
CA PRO A 483 4.27 -20.22 27.13
C PRO A 483 5.77 -20.26 27.47
N SER A 484 6.35 -19.07 27.68
CA SER A 484 7.57 -18.81 28.45
C SER A 484 8.70 -19.86 28.39
N ILE A 485 9.47 -19.85 27.31
CA ILE A 485 10.87 -20.32 27.32
C ILE A 485 11.77 -19.17 26.84
N PRO A 486 12.83 -18.80 27.58
CA PRO A 486 13.76 -17.76 27.16
C PRO A 486 14.67 -18.23 26.02
N THR A 487 15.00 -17.32 25.10
CA THR A 487 16.02 -17.45 24.03
C THR A 487 15.80 -18.55 22.97
N SER A 488 14.81 -18.34 22.10
CA SER A 488 14.85 -18.75 20.68
C SER A 488 13.87 -17.90 19.85
N PRO A 489 14.10 -17.72 18.53
CA PRO A 489 13.33 -16.77 17.72
C PRO A 489 11.89 -17.23 17.55
N ARG A 490 10.96 -16.37 17.96
CA ARG A 490 9.52 -16.51 17.77
C ARG A 490 9.17 -16.10 16.33
N CYS A 491 7.98 -16.42 15.85
CA CYS A 491 7.42 -15.86 14.61
C CYS A 491 7.09 -14.36 14.78
N ARG A 492 8.11 -13.52 14.98
CA ARG A 492 7.98 -12.09 15.36
C ARG A 492 8.74 -11.13 14.43
N SER A 493 9.27 -11.64 13.32
CA SER A 493 10.07 -10.85 12.39
C SER A 493 9.81 -11.20 10.93
N PHE A 494 8.54 -11.18 10.51
CA PHE A 494 8.27 -10.73 9.15
C PHE A 494 8.62 -9.24 9.09
N SER A 495 9.78 -8.92 8.53
CA SER A 495 10.17 -7.55 8.22
C SER A 495 10.54 -7.49 6.75
N ILE A 496 9.68 -6.88 5.95
CA ILE A 496 9.92 -6.64 4.53
C ILE A 496 10.75 -5.35 4.42
N ARG A 497 12.07 -5.47 4.65
CA ARG A 497 13.05 -4.40 4.46
C ARG A 497 14.12 -4.83 3.46
N PRO A 498 14.47 -4.02 2.45
CA PRO A 498 15.55 -4.36 1.53
C PRO A 498 16.88 -4.48 2.29
N SER A 499 17.50 -5.66 2.23
CA SER A 499 18.83 -5.90 2.79
C SER A 499 19.89 -5.49 1.78
N VAL A 500 20.60 -4.38 2.05
CA VAL A 500 21.83 -4.05 1.34
C VAL A 500 22.90 -5.05 1.75
N ALA A 501 23.44 -5.80 0.79
CA ALA A 501 24.52 -6.75 1.04
C ALA A 501 25.82 -5.99 1.35
N THR A 502 26.16 -5.86 2.63
CA THR A 502 27.49 -5.38 3.05
C THR A 502 28.54 -6.44 2.76
N GLY A 503 29.29 -6.27 1.67
CA GLY A 503 30.47 -7.09 1.39
C GLY A 503 31.52 -6.97 2.50
N PRO A 504 32.25 -8.05 2.85
CA PRO A 504 33.21 -8.01 3.94
C PRO A 504 34.42 -7.13 3.58
N ALA A 505 34.82 -6.28 4.52
CA ALA A 505 36.02 -5.46 4.37
C ALA A 505 37.28 -6.33 4.25
N ASN A 506 38.09 -6.08 3.21
CA ASN A 506 39.40 -6.72 3.04
C ASN A 506 40.31 -6.45 4.24
N ARG A 507 40.63 -7.49 5.02
CA ARG A 507 41.82 -7.48 5.87
C ARG A 507 43.03 -7.86 5.02
N LEU A 508 43.94 -6.91 4.85
CA LEU A 508 45.27 -7.15 4.32
C LEU A 508 46.09 -8.00 5.29
N SER A 509 46.40 -9.24 4.89
CA SER A 509 47.61 -9.96 5.31
C SER A 509 48.33 -10.41 4.05
N GLY A 510 49.54 -9.88 3.83
CA GLY A 510 50.19 -9.93 2.53
C GLY A 510 50.93 -11.23 2.22
N VAL A 511 51.04 -11.53 0.93
CA VAL A 511 52.18 -12.25 0.35
C VAL A 511 52.61 -11.47 -0.90
N GLN A 512 53.92 -11.32 -1.10
CA GLN A 512 54.51 -10.56 -2.19
C GLN A 512 54.32 -11.25 -3.56
N ALA A 513 54.09 -10.48 -4.60
CA ALA A 513 54.51 -10.81 -5.96
C ALA A 513 55.00 -9.54 -6.66
N ALA A 514 56.24 -9.55 -7.15
CA ALA A 514 56.88 -8.38 -7.72
C ALA A 514 56.52 -8.16 -9.20
N VAL A 515 56.58 -6.89 -9.59
CA VAL A 515 56.43 -6.38 -10.97
C VAL A 515 57.42 -7.04 -11.93
N HIS A 516 57.00 -7.44 -13.15
CA HIS A 516 57.66 -7.01 -14.39
C HIS A 516 56.82 -7.18 -15.68
N ARG A 517 57.24 -6.44 -16.71
CA ARG A 517 56.49 -6.05 -17.94
C ARG A 517 56.61 -7.08 -19.08
N GLY A 518 55.65 -7.10 -20.03
CA GLY A 518 55.87 -7.69 -21.37
C GLY A 518 54.62 -7.93 -22.25
N HIS A 519 54.41 -7.09 -23.27
CA HIS A 519 53.53 -7.32 -24.45
C HIS A 519 54.28 -8.14 -25.55
N PRO A 520 53.71 -8.44 -26.75
CA PRO A 520 52.43 -9.11 -27.06
C PRO A 520 52.53 -10.13 -28.25
N THR A 521 51.73 -11.22 -28.33
CA THR A 521 51.57 -11.98 -29.61
C THR A 521 50.25 -12.76 -29.77
N ALA A 522 49.59 -12.50 -30.91
CA ALA A 522 48.90 -13.41 -31.86
C ALA A 522 47.99 -14.61 -31.43
N ARG A 523 46.84 -14.67 -32.12
CA ARG A 523 45.92 -15.83 -32.38
C ARG A 523 46.63 -16.94 -33.22
N PRO A 524 46.07 -18.16 -33.53
CA PRO A 524 44.63 -18.53 -33.52
C PRO A 524 44.19 -19.99 -33.14
N LEU A 525 42.87 -20.14 -32.97
CA LEU A 525 41.95 -21.22 -33.39
C LEU A 525 42.47 -22.66 -33.65
N LEU A 526 41.89 -23.67 -32.97
CA LEU A 526 41.49 -24.94 -33.61
C LEU A 526 40.52 -25.79 -32.77
N LEU A 527 39.42 -26.26 -33.40
CA LEU A 527 38.55 -27.33 -32.91
C LEU A 527 39.26 -28.69 -32.97
N ARG A 528 38.95 -29.61 -32.05
CA ARG A 528 38.55 -30.98 -32.46
C ARG A 528 37.74 -31.75 -31.42
N THR A 529 36.92 -32.65 -31.95
CA THR A 529 35.90 -33.47 -31.30
C THR A 529 36.41 -34.86 -30.94
N ARG A 530 35.92 -35.45 -29.84
CA ARG A 530 35.37 -36.83 -29.82
C ARG A 530 34.66 -37.20 -28.50
N ALA A 531 33.46 -37.73 -28.63
CA ALA A 531 32.78 -38.61 -27.68
C ALA A 531 33.06 -40.10 -28.11
N PRO A 532 32.42 -41.18 -27.59
CA PRO A 532 31.37 -41.25 -26.55
C PRO A 532 31.47 -42.40 -25.51
N SER A 533 30.71 -42.28 -24.40
CA SER A 533 30.19 -43.37 -23.54
C SER A 533 29.30 -42.77 -22.42
N VAL A 534 28.22 -43.33 -21.85
CA VAL A 534 27.19 -44.33 -22.25
C VAL A 534 25.90 -43.99 -21.45
N LYS A 535 24.71 -44.47 -21.84
CA LYS A 535 23.43 -44.23 -21.13
C LYS A 535 23.27 -45.09 -19.85
N PRO A 536 22.41 -44.66 -18.91
CA PRO A 536 21.21 -45.45 -18.59
C PRO A 536 19.91 -44.81 -19.11
N THR A 537 18.86 -45.61 -19.25
CA THR A 537 17.56 -45.21 -19.83
C THR A 537 16.41 -45.32 -18.82
N GLY A 538 15.54 -44.31 -18.79
CA GLY A 538 14.16 -44.43 -18.31
C GLY A 538 13.63 -43.18 -17.57
N PRO A 539 12.32 -42.91 -17.58
CA PRO A 539 11.34 -43.11 -18.67
C PRO A 539 10.77 -41.75 -19.19
N SER A 540 10.23 -41.74 -20.40
CA SER A 540 9.50 -40.56 -20.93
C SER A 540 8.11 -40.44 -20.31
N ILE A 541 7.81 -39.31 -19.66
CA ILE A 541 6.44 -39.01 -19.21
C ILE A 541 5.64 -38.48 -20.39
N THR A 542 4.88 -39.36 -21.04
CA THR A 542 3.78 -38.95 -21.94
C THR A 542 2.50 -38.79 -21.12
N SER A 543 2.07 -37.56 -20.88
CA SER A 543 0.81 -37.26 -20.21
C SER A 543 -0.39 -37.61 -21.10
N ARG A 544 -1.04 -38.75 -20.85
CA ARG A 544 -2.40 -39.03 -21.34
C ARG A 544 -3.40 -38.70 -20.24
N CYS A 545 -4.26 -37.73 -20.48
CA CYS A 545 -5.43 -37.51 -19.62
C CYS A 545 -6.44 -38.63 -19.84
N SER A 546 -6.91 -39.24 -18.75
CA SER A 546 -8.12 -40.06 -18.74
C SER A 546 -9.11 -39.41 -17.78
N SER A 547 -10.26 -39.00 -18.30
CA SER A 547 -11.36 -38.45 -17.52
C SER A 547 -12.06 -39.52 -16.69
N LYS A 548 -12.15 -39.31 -15.38
CA LYS A 548 -13.23 -39.80 -14.49
C LYS A 548 -13.44 -38.78 -13.38
#